data_AF-A0A836BGP0-F1
#
_entry.id   AF-A0A836BGP0-F1
#
_cell.length_a   1.000
_cell.length_b   1.000
_cell.length_c   1.000
_cell.angle_alpha   90.00
_cell.angle_beta   90.00
_cell.angle_gamma   90.00
#
_symmetry.space_group_name_H-M   'P 1'
#
loop_
_entity.id
_entity.type
_entity.pdbx_description
1 polymer ?
#
loop_
_entity_poly.entity_id
_entity_poly.type
_entity_poly.pdbx_seq_one_letter_code
_entity_poly.pdbx_strand_id
1 'polypeptide(L)' 'MAEGQISLSKLKPLKPWFALSPPRHGFKRSTKKMYGEKGVLGQNKELGALVKNMM' A
#
# COMPACT_ATOMS: atom_id res chain seq x y z
N MET A 1 9.78 -11.33 4.05
CA MET A 1 9.98 -10.16 3.16
C MET A 1 10.19 -10.69 1.75
N ALA A 2 10.05 -9.87 0.70
CA ALA A 2 10.39 -10.32 -0.64
C ALA A 2 11.92 -10.23 -0.82
N GLU A 3 12.57 -11.33 -1.18
CA GLU A 3 14.04 -11.50 -1.26
C GLU A 3 14.70 -10.77 -2.45
N GLY A 4 14.01 -9.85 -3.12
CA GLY A 4 14.59 -8.96 -4.15
C GLY A 4 15.12 -9.61 -5.43
N GLN A 5 14.92 -10.92 -5.63
CA GLN A 5 15.54 -11.68 -6.71
C GLN A 5 15.11 -11.22 -8.12
N ILE A 6 13.86 -10.79 -8.29
CA ILE A 6 13.32 -10.36 -9.57
C ILE A 6 12.46 -9.10 -9.36
N SER A 7 12.65 -8.10 -10.21
CA SER A 7 11.83 -6.89 -10.23
C SER A 7 10.63 -7.07 -11.17
N LEU A 8 9.45 -6.55 -10.78
CA LEU A 8 8.22 -6.61 -11.60
C LEU A 8 8.42 -6.07 -13.02
N SER A 9 9.25 -5.03 -13.21
CA SER A 9 9.52 -4.44 -14.53
C SER A 9 10.22 -5.39 -15.51
N LYS A 10 10.88 -6.44 -15.02
CA LYS A 10 11.57 -7.44 -15.86
C LYS A 10 10.63 -8.55 -16.35
N LEU A 11 9.43 -8.66 -15.75
CA LEU A 11 8.44 -9.67 -16.08
C LEU A 11 7.48 -9.14 -17.16
N LYS A 12 7.77 -9.39 -18.44
CA LYS A 12 6.81 -9.13 -19.54
C LYS A 12 5.78 -10.29 -19.56
N PRO A 13 4.46 -10.04 -19.69
CA PRO A 13 3.75 -8.80 -20.05
C PRO A 13 3.17 -8.01 -18.85
N LEU A 14 3.68 -8.20 -17.63
CA LEU A 14 3.12 -7.64 -16.40
C LEU A 14 3.49 -6.16 -16.22
N LYS A 15 2.52 -5.34 -15.82
CA LYS A 15 2.76 -3.93 -15.47
C LYS A 15 3.46 -3.84 -14.11
N PRO A 16 4.40 -2.90 -13.91
CA PRO A 16 5.11 -2.75 -12.63
C PRO A 16 4.30 -2.01 -11.55
N TRP A 17 3.01 -1.73 -11.79
CA TRP A 17 2.09 -1.09 -10.84
C TRP A 17 0.78 -1.85 -10.75
N PHE A 18 0.11 -1.69 -9.61
CA PHE A 18 -1.24 -2.22 -9.37
C PHE A 18 -2.22 -1.06 -9.29
N ALA A 19 -3.31 -1.15 -10.05
CA ALA A 19 -4.42 -0.20 -9.96
C ALA A 19 -5.38 -0.69 -8.86
N LEU A 20 -5.12 -0.27 -7.62
CA LEU A 20 -5.95 -0.64 -6.47
C LEU A 20 -7.22 0.23 -6.41
N SER A 21 -8.29 -0.32 -5.84
CA SER A 21 -9.52 0.42 -5.55
C SER A 21 -9.32 1.34 -4.33
N PRO A 22 -10.18 2.36 -4.14
CA PRO A 22 -10.20 3.11 -2.89
C PRO A 22 -10.45 2.18 -1.68
N PRO A 23 -9.94 2.50 -0.47
CA PRO A 23 -10.20 1.69 0.72
C PRO A 23 -11.70 1.56 0.99
N ARG A 24 -12.17 0.32 1.17
CA ARG A 24 -13.53 0.04 1.65
C ARG A 24 -13.77 0.78 2.96
N HIS A 25 -14.84 1.58 2.98
CA HIS A 25 -15.21 2.46 4.10
C HIS A 25 -14.22 3.60 4.40
N GLY A 26 -13.42 4.00 3.42
CA GLY A 26 -12.51 5.14 3.49
C GLY A 26 -11.28 4.93 4.38
N PHE A 27 -10.43 5.96 4.44
CA PHE A 27 -9.29 5.97 5.36
C PHE A 27 -9.78 6.12 6.81
N LYS A 28 -9.41 5.17 7.67
CA LYS A 28 -9.82 5.14 9.08
C LYS A 28 -9.05 6.13 9.97
N ARG A 29 -8.00 6.74 9.43
CA ARG A 29 -7.12 7.70 10.11
C ARG A 29 -6.84 8.88 9.19
N SER A 30 -6.30 9.96 9.74
CA SER A 30 -6.02 11.18 8.98
C SER A 30 -5.02 10.94 7.85
N THR A 31 -5.38 11.35 6.64
CA THR A 31 -4.52 11.38 5.45
C THR A 31 -3.50 12.51 5.45
N LYS A 32 -3.58 13.42 6.43
CA LYS A 32 -2.70 14.60 6.55
C LYS A 32 -1.64 14.47 7.64
N LYS A 33 -1.58 13.34 8.35
CA LYS A 33 -0.67 13.12 9.48
C LYS A 33 0.20 11.89 9.30
N MET A 34 1.36 11.87 9.94
CA MET A 34 2.26 10.71 10.00
C MET A 34 1.64 9.58 10.82
N TYR A 35 2.01 8.33 10.53
CA TYR A 35 1.54 7.16 11.27
C TYR A 35 1.79 7.26 12.79
N GLY A 36 2.94 7.79 13.20
CA GLY A 36 3.28 8.05 14.60
C GLY A 36 2.32 9.02 15.32
N GLU A 37 1.67 9.91 14.56
CA GLU A 37 0.67 10.87 15.05
C GLU A 37 -0.77 10.40 14.78
N LYS A 38 -0.98 9.08 14.69
CA LYS A 38 -2.27 8.46 14.37
C LYS A 38 -2.81 8.84 12.98
N GLY A 39 -1.94 9.12 12.02
CA GLY A 39 -2.28 9.26 10.61
C GLY A 39 -2.01 7.99 9.79
N VAL A 40 -1.94 8.12 8.46
CA VAL A 40 -1.65 7.01 7.53
C VAL A 40 -0.35 7.17 6.75
N LEU A 41 0.31 8.34 6.82
CA LEU A 41 1.51 8.65 6.04
C LEU A 41 2.77 8.02 6.64
N GLY A 42 3.82 7.89 5.82
CA GLY A 42 5.12 7.38 6.23
C GLY A 42 5.15 5.86 6.44
N GLN A 43 6.05 5.38 7.29
CA GLN A 43 6.19 3.96 7.60
C GLN A 43 4.98 3.48 8.43
N ASN A 44 4.06 2.80 7.78
CA ASN A 44 2.81 2.34 8.37
C ASN A 44 2.85 0.83 8.60
N LYS A 45 2.86 0.41 9.88
CA LYS A 45 2.87 -1.02 10.27
C LYS A 45 1.58 -1.75 9.85
N GLU A 46 0.50 -1.02 9.61
CA GLU A 46 -0.82 -1.54 9.21
C GLU A 46 -1.06 -1.48 7.69
N LEU A 47 -0.02 -1.17 6.88
CA LEU A 47 -0.14 -1.02 5.42
C LEU A 47 -0.75 -2.25 4.73
N GLY A 48 -0.40 -3.46 5.16
CA GLY A 48 -0.96 -4.69 4.58
C GLY A 48 -2.49 -4.79 4.76
N ALA A 49 -3.02 -4.36 5.91
CA ALA A 49 -4.45 -4.33 6.16
C ALA A 49 -5.15 -3.23 5.34
N LEU A 50 -4.50 -2.09 5.15
CA LEU A 50 -4.98 -1.02 4.29
C LEU A 50 -5.09 -1.48 2.83
N VAL A 51 -4.06 -2.14 2.30
CA VAL A 51 -4.06 -2.68 0.93
C VAL A 51 -5.16 -3.73 0.76
N LYS A 52 -5.39 -4.61 1.75
CA LYS A 52 -6.50 -5.58 1.71
C LYS A 52 -7.88 -4.92 1.58
N ASN A 53 -8.06 -3.73 2.14
CA ASN A 53 -9.30 -2.97 1.99
C ASN A 53 -9.42 -2.25 0.63
N MET A 54 -8.32 -2.11 -0.10
CA MET A 54 -8.26 -1.53 -1.46
C MET A 54 -8.37 -2.59 -2.57
N MET A 55 -8.36 -3.88 -2.22
CA MET A 55 -8.71 -5.00 -3.09
C MET A 55 -10.20 -5.28 -3.01
#